data_AF-A0A931Q2Y8-F1
#
_entry.id   AF-A0A931Q2Y8-F1
#
_cell.length_a   1.000
_cell.length_b   1.000
_cell.length_c   1.000
_cell.angle_alpha   90.00
_cell.angle_beta   90.00
_cell.angle_gamma   90.00
#
_symmetry.space_group_name_H-M   'P 1'
#
loop_
_entity.id
_entity.type
_entity.pdbx_description
1 polymer ?
#
loop_
_entity_poly.entity_id
_entity_poly.type
_entity_poly.pdbx_seq_one_letter_code
_entity_poly.pdbx_strand_id
1 'polypeptide(L)'
;MLPNQRRDKILELLQEDGSAKVLDLAKLFKVTEVTIRQDLEKLEHEDLIIREHGGAYLKNVKQQVSTFSLAHQENLDKKELIALKCLDFIENGDTIILDSGSTTTEIAKKLKGKKLTVITNALNIALMLGVEPGIEVIVTGGEFKPPTLSLTGQKAADFFKGLHVQKLFLATAGISLKAG
;
A
#
# COMPACT_ATOMS: atom_id res chain seq x y z
N MET A 1 -18.41 1.66 16.74
CA MET A 1 -17.49 2.66 16.17
C MET A 1 -18.28 3.93 15.91
N LEU A 2 -17.75 5.10 16.29
CA LEU A 2 -18.43 6.38 16.08
C LEU A 2 -18.43 6.77 14.59
N PRO A 3 -19.41 7.56 14.10
CA PRO A 3 -19.48 7.95 12.68
C PRO A 3 -18.24 8.68 12.17
N ASN A 4 -17.67 9.61 12.94
CA ASN A 4 -16.43 10.31 12.54
C ASN A 4 -15.27 9.35 12.37
N GLN A 5 -15.01 8.50 13.37
CA GLN A 5 -13.95 7.50 13.31
C GLN A 5 -14.10 6.55 12.10
N ARG A 6 -15.35 6.18 11.78
CA ARG A 6 -15.62 5.32 10.61
C ARG A 6 -15.33 6.04 9.31
N ARG A 7 -15.71 7.32 9.18
CA ARG A 7 -15.37 8.15 8.02
C ARG A 7 -13.87 8.32 7.84
N ASP A 8 -13.14 8.57 8.92
CA ASP A 8 -11.68 8.66 8.89
C ASP A 8 -11.07 7.36 8.35
N LYS A 9 -11.54 6.21 8.85
CA LYS A 9 -11.11 4.90 8.33
C LYS A 9 -11.54 4.61 6.89
N ILE A 10 -12.70 5.09 6.45
CA ILE A 10 -13.11 4.98 5.04
C ILE A 10 -12.16 5.80 4.16
N LEU A 11 -11.76 7.00 4.59
CA LEU A 11 -10.76 7.79 3.88
C LEU A 11 -9.40 7.11 3.85
N GLU A 12 -8.93 6.56 4.96
CA GLU A 12 -7.69 5.76 5.01
C GLU A 12 -7.74 4.63 3.97
N LEU A 13 -8.82 3.85 3.94
CA LEU A 13 -9.00 2.78 2.97
C LEU A 13 -9.04 3.30 1.53
N LEU A 14 -9.68 4.44 1.27
CA LEU A 14 -9.69 5.05 -0.06
C LEU A 14 -8.32 5.62 -0.45
N GLN A 15 -7.50 6.03 0.50
CA GLN A 15 -6.12 6.45 0.30
C GLN A 15 -5.19 5.28 0.02
N GLU A 16 -5.46 4.11 0.60
CA GLU A 16 -4.70 2.89 0.34
C GLU A 16 -5.16 2.21 -0.96
N ASP A 17 -6.46 1.95 -1.10
CA ASP A 17 -7.00 1.16 -2.19
C ASP A 17 -7.38 2.00 -3.43
N GLY A 18 -7.42 3.33 -3.30
CA GLY A 18 -7.84 4.26 -4.37
C GLY A 18 -9.33 4.29 -4.64
N SER A 19 -10.03 3.18 -4.40
CA SER A 19 -11.48 3.08 -4.46
C SER A 19 -11.98 2.03 -3.47
N ALA A 20 -13.24 2.16 -3.08
CA ALA A 20 -13.89 1.20 -2.21
C ALA A 20 -15.36 1.01 -2.61
N LYS A 21 -15.84 -0.22 -2.51
CA LYS A 21 -17.25 -0.56 -2.77
C LYS A 21 -18.07 -0.45 -1.49
N VAL A 22 -19.29 0.07 -1.62
CA VAL A 22 -20.24 0.22 -0.50
C VAL A 22 -20.47 -1.12 0.21
N LEU A 23 -20.62 -2.20 -0.56
CA LEU A 23 -20.86 -3.55 -0.04
C LEU A 23 -19.68 -4.07 0.81
N ASP A 24 -18.45 -3.80 0.37
CA ASP A 24 -17.24 -4.25 1.06
C ASP A 24 -17.03 -3.46 2.36
N LEU A 25 -17.24 -2.14 2.30
CA LEU A 25 -17.22 -1.28 3.49
C LEU A 25 -18.31 -1.67 4.50
N ALA A 26 -19.52 -1.97 4.04
CA ALA A 26 -20.62 -2.38 4.91
C ALA A 26 -20.28 -3.67 5.68
N LYS A 27 -19.70 -4.66 4.99
CA LYS A 27 -19.22 -5.90 5.61
C LYS A 27 -18.07 -5.62 6.59
N LEU A 28 -17.08 -4.83 6.17
CA LEU A 28 -15.88 -4.52 6.96
C LEU A 28 -16.23 -3.82 8.28
N PHE A 29 -17.10 -2.81 8.23
CA PHE A 29 -17.50 -2.04 9.41
C PHE A 29 -18.70 -2.64 10.17
N LYS A 30 -19.28 -3.73 9.65
CA LYS A 30 -20.47 -4.40 10.21
C LYS A 30 -21.65 -3.44 10.37
N VAL A 31 -21.92 -2.65 9.32
CA VAL A 31 -23.03 -1.68 9.26
C VAL A 31 -23.84 -1.92 7.98
N THR A 32 -24.98 -1.23 7.86
CA THR A 32 -25.80 -1.33 6.63
C THR A 32 -25.17 -0.54 5.48
N GLU A 33 -25.49 -0.93 4.25
CA GLU A 33 -25.11 -0.12 3.07
C GLU A 33 -25.65 1.31 3.15
N VAL A 34 -26.84 1.50 3.73
CA VAL A 34 -27.44 2.84 3.92
C VAL A 34 -26.54 3.71 4.80
N THR A 35 -26.00 3.14 5.89
CA THR A 35 -25.05 3.82 6.76
C THR A 35 -23.77 4.21 6.02
N ILE A 36 -23.21 3.30 5.21
CA ILE A 36 -22.02 3.61 4.38
C ILE A 36 -22.33 4.69 3.35
N ARG A 37 -23.49 4.65 2.69
CA ARG A 37 -23.90 5.67 1.72
C ARG A 37 -23.98 7.05 2.37
N GLN A 38 -24.50 7.15 3.59
CA GLN A 38 -24.54 8.40 4.36
C GLN A 38 -23.14 8.91 4.76
N ASP A 39 -22.24 7.99 5.13
CA ASP A 39 -20.85 8.37 5.43
C ASP A 39 -20.13 8.89 4.18
N LEU A 40 -20.29 8.21 3.05
CA LEU A 40 -19.74 8.64 1.76
C LEU A 40 -20.38 9.95 1.27
N GLU A 41 -21.67 10.18 1.50
CA GLU A 41 -22.34 11.46 1.20
C GLU A 41 -21.70 12.62 1.94
N LYS A 42 -21.37 12.42 3.22
CA LYS A 42 -20.70 13.45 4.00
C LYS A 42 -19.27 13.70 3.53
N LEU A 43 -18.51 12.65 3.23
CA LEU A 43 -17.16 12.77 2.69
C LEU A 43 -17.13 13.43 1.30
N GLU A 44 -18.13 13.17 0.46
CA GLU A 44 -18.32 13.83 -0.83
C GLU A 44 -18.67 15.32 -0.65
N HIS A 45 -19.55 15.65 0.30
CA HIS A 45 -19.85 17.05 0.64
C HIS A 45 -18.61 17.81 1.14
N GLU A 46 -17.70 17.14 1.83
CA GLU A 46 -16.41 17.70 2.28
C GLU A 46 -15.37 17.78 1.15
N ASP A 47 -15.75 17.44 -0.08
CA ASP A 47 -14.94 17.45 -1.30
C ASP A 47 -13.73 16.48 -1.29
N LEU A 48 -13.78 15.46 -0.43
CA LEU A 48 -12.67 14.53 -0.23
C LEU A 48 -12.70 13.35 -1.22
N ILE A 49 -13.90 12.97 -1.69
CA ILE A 49 -14.13 11.80 -2.54
C ILE A 49 -15.11 12.13 -3.66
N ILE A 50 -15.12 11.30 -4.70
CA ILE A 50 -16.19 11.22 -5.70
C ILE A 50 -16.90 9.90 -5.51
N ARG A 51 -18.24 9.92 -5.47
CA ARG A 51 -19.04 8.68 -5.50
C ARG A 51 -19.31 8.23 -6.92
N GLU A 52 -19.35 6.91 -7.09
CA GLU A 52 -19.78 6.24 -8.31
C GLU A 52 -20.82 5.16 -7.98
N HIS A 53 -21.47 4.58 -8.99
CA HIS A 53 -22.50 3.57 -8.74
C HIS A 53 -21.93 2.35 -8.00
N GLY A 54 -22.20 2.29 -6.69
CA GLY A 54 -21.80 1.20 -5.81
C GLY A 54 -20.50 1.42 -5.03
N GLY A 55 -19.86 2.59 -5.12
CA GLY A 55 -18.58 2.85 -4.46
C GLY A 55 -18.19 4.32 -4.38
N ALA A 56 -16.93 4.56 -4.03
CA ALA A 56 -16.30 5.88 -4.03
C ALA A 56 -14.80 5.76 -4.33
N TYR A 57 -14.20 6.85 -4.81
CA TYR A 57 -12.76 6.99 -5.03
C TYR A 57 -12.30 8.41 -4.67
N LEU A 58 -11.00 8.59 -4.44
CA LEU A 58 -10.44 9.91 -4.13
C LEU A 58 -10.51 10.85 -5.33
N LYS A 59 -10.94 12.09 -5.11
CA LYS A 59 -11.29 13.06 -6.16
C LYS A 59 -10.17 13.39 -7.16
N ASN A 60 -8.90 13.41 -6.72
CA ASN A 60 -7.79 13.89 -7.57
C ASN A 60 -6.55 13.00 -7.47
N VAL A 61 -6.07 12.48 -8.60
CA VAL A 61 -4.83 11.68 -8.70
C VAL A 61 -3.61 12.41 -8.14
N LYS A 62 -3.51 13.73 -8.34
CA LYS A 62 -2.43 14.54 -7.76
C LYS A 62 -2.51 14.58 -6.23
N GLN A 63 -3.73 14.66 -5.68
CA GLN A 63 -3.95 14.59 -4.23
C GLN A 63 -3.67 13.17 -3.70
N GLN A 64 -3.98 12.13 -4.47
CA GLN A 64 -3.69 10.73 -4.12
C GLN A 64 -2.17 10.52 -3.96
N VAL A 65 -1.38 10.91 -4.96
CA VAL A 65 0.09 10.78 -4.93
C VAL A 65 0.72 11.68 -3.86
N SER A 66 0.18 12.89 -3.63
CA SER A 66 0.67 13.74 -2.54
C SER A 66 0.37 13.14 -1.17
N THR A 67 -0.77 12.47 -1.01
CA THR A 67 -1.13 11.79 0.25
C THR A 67 -0.17 10.64 0.54
N PHE A 68 0.20 9.86 -0.48
CA PHE A 68 1.28 8.87 -0.34
C PHE A 68 2.58 9.48 0.17
N SER A 69 2.95 10.64 -0.39
CA SER A 69 4.16 11.37 0.00
C SER A 69 4.08 11.87 1.44
N LEU A 70 2.92 12.34 1.89
CA LEU A 70 2.68 12.75 3.28
C LEU A 70 2.71 11.55 4.24
N ALA A 71 2.07 10.44 3.87
CA ALA A 71 2.13 9.18 4.63
C ALA A 71 3.57 8.67 4.76
N HIS A 72 4.45 8.99 3.81
CA HIS A 72 5.88 8.72 3.92
C HIS A 72 6.57 9.55 5.01
N GLN A 73 6.16 10.79 5.20
CA GLN A 73 6.75 11.70 6.17
C GLN A 73 6.26 11.42 7.59
N GLU A 74 5.06 10.87 7.75
CA GLU A 74 4.54 10.53 9.07
C GLU A 74 5.35 9.40 9.72
N ASN A 75 5.78 9.61 10.97
CA ASN A 75 6.59 8.64 11.73
C ASN A 75 7.85 8.15 10.97
N LEU A 76 8.45 9.03 10.15
CA LEU A 76 9.60 8.69 9.31
C LEU A 76 10.77 8.13 10.15
N ASP A 77 11.08 8.76 11.27
CA ASP A 77 12.09 8.31 12.24
C ASP A 77 11.89 6.85 12.67
N LYS A 78 10.65 6.47 12.98
CA LYS A 78 10.29 5.09 13.37
C LYS A 78 10.43 4.13 12.19
N LYS A 79 10.03 4.54 10.99
CA LYS A 79 10.15 3.73 9.77
C LYS A 79 11.60 3.48 9.38
N GLU A 80 12.47 4.47 9.56
CA GLU A 80 13.91 4.30 9.37
C GLU A 80 14.51 3.29 10.36
N LEU A 81 14.10 3.33 11.63
CA LEU A 81 14.54 2.34 12.63
C LEU A 81 14.07 0.93 12.29
N ILE A 82 12.82 0.77 11.83
CA ILE A 82 12.30 -0.51 11.32
C ILE A 82 13.14 -0.98 10.13
N ALA A 83 13.41 -0.09 9.17
CA ALA A 83 14.20 -0.41 7.98
C ALA A 83 15.61 -0.88 8.34
N LEU A 84 16.29 -0.22 9.28
CA LEU A 84 17.59 -0.65 9.77
C LEU A 84 17.51 -2.06 10.39
N LYS A 85 16.48 -2.34 11.17
CA LYS A 85 16.31 -3.68 11.77
C LYS A 85 16.06 -4.75 10.71
N CYS A 86 15.32 -4.43 9.64
CA CYS A 86 15.11 -5.35 8.53
C CYS A 86 16.40 -5.75 7.82
N LEU A 87 17.42 -4.87 7.77
CA LEU A 87 18.70 -5.18 7.12
C LEU A 87 19.45 -6.33 7.77
N ASP A 88 19.27 -6.55 9.08
CA ASP A 88 19.86 -7.69 9.81
C ASP A 88 19.42 -9.03 9.25
N PHE A 89 18.27 -9.06 8.56
CA PHE A 89 17.71 -10.25 7.94
C PHE A 89 18.07 -10.36 6.46
N ILE A 90 18.71 -9.36 5.84
CA ILE A 90 18.94 -9.34 4.38
C ILE A 90 20.41 -9.64 4.06
N GLU A 91 20.62 -10.76 3.40
CA GLU A 91 21.92 -11.28 3.00
C GLU A 91 22.14 -11.08 1.49
N ASN A 92 23.40 -10.93 1.09
CA ASN A 92 23.71 -10.86 -0.34
C ASN A 92 23.39 -12.21 -1.01
N GLY A 93 22.75 -12.15 -2.17
CA GLY A 93 22.25 -13.30 -2.91
C GLY A 93 20.78 -13.63 -2.60
N ASP A 94 20.15 -12.97 -1.62
CA ASP A 94 18.72 -13.15 -1.38
C ASP A 94 17.88 -12.66 -2.57
N THR A 95 16.80 -13.42 -2.82
CA THR A 95 15.60 -12.92 -3.49
C THR A 95 14.59 -12.51 -2.42
N ILE A 96 14.23 -11.22 -2.42
CA ILE A 96 13.27 -10.65 -1.46
C ILE A 96 12.07 -10.05 -2.17
N ILE A 97 10.91 -10.10 -1.52
CA ILE A 97 9.73 -9.34 -1.93
C ILE A 97 9.63 -8.09 -1.05
N LEU A 98 9.53 -6.92 -1.68
CA LEU A 98 9.15 -5.66 -1.03
C LEU A 98 7.76 -5.26 -1.51
N ASP A 99 6.80 -5.21 -0.59
CA ASP A 99 5.46 -4.70 -0.87
C ASP A 99 5.46 -3.16 -1.04
N SER A 100 4.35 -2.61 -1.53
CA SER A 100 4.09 -1.18 -1.59
C SER A 100 3.70 -0.62 -0.23
N GLY A 101 4.48 0.34 0.25
CA GLY A 101 4.20 1.02 1.51
C GLY A 101 5.29 2.00 1.90
N SER A 102 4.97 2.91 2.81
CA SER A 102 5.96 3.87 3.29
C SER A 102 7.09 3.19 4.07
N THR A 103 6.77 2.22 4.92
CA THR A 103 7.78 1.47 5.69
C THR A 103 8.69 0.62 4.79
N THR A 104 8.15 -0.09 3.80
CA THR A 104 8.94 -0.91 2.87
C THR A 104 9.79 -0.07 1.93
N THR A 105 9.36 1.15 1.62
CA THR A 105 10.20 2.10 0.88
C THR A 105 11.40 2.57 1.70
N GLU A 106 11.26 2.75 3.02
CA GLU A 106 12.43 3.02 3.87
C GLU A 106 13.42 1.85 3.88
N ILE A 107 12.93 0.59 3.82
CA ILE A 107 13.81 -0.58 3.62
C ILE A 107 14.60 -0.43 2.32
N ALA A 108 13.91 -0.16 1.20
CA ALA A 108 14.54 0.00 -0.11
C ALA A 108 15.66 1.05 -0.11
N LYS A 109 15.44 2.22 0.53
CA LYS A 109 16.45 3.29 0.63
C LYS A 109 17.75 2.84 1.29
N LYS A 110 17.72 1.82 2.15
CA LYS A 110 18.90 1.33 2.88
C LYS A 110 19.53 0.10 2.22
N LEU A 111 19.05 -0.38 1.06
CA LEU A 111 19.61 -1.52 0.33
C LEU A 111 20.80 -1.18 -0.57
N LYS A 112 21.20 0.10 -0.66
CA LYS A 112 22.32 0.54 -1.48
C LYS A 112 23.59 -0.28 -1.22
N GLY A 113 24.22 -0.76 -2.31
CA GLY A 113 25.45 -1.56 -2.25
C GLY A 113 25.26 -3.05 -1.90
N LYS A 114 24.02 -3.51 -1.69
CA LYS A 114 23.71 -4.95 -1.57
C LYS A 114 23.69 -5.63 -2.95
N LYS A 115 23.78 -6.96 -2.94
CA LYS A 115 23.60 -7.81 -4.12
C LYS A 115 22.36 -8.66 -3.94
N LEU A 116 21.25 -8.33 -4.61
CA LEU A 116 19.93 -8.90 -4.33
C LEU A 116 19.13 -9.07 -5.62
N THR A 117 18.14 -9.96 -5.59
CA THR A 117 16.99 -9.89 -6.51
C THR A 117 15.81 -9.35 -5.71
N VAL A 118 15.24 -8.23 -6.13
CA VAL A 118 14.10 -7.57 -5.46
C VAL A 118 12.88 -7.67 -6.34
N ILE A 119 11.86 -8.36 -5.83
CA ILE A 119 10.54 -8.45 -6.45
C ILE A 119 9.64 -7.41 -5.76
N THR A 120 8.99 -6.54 -6.53
CA THR A 120 8.09 -5.53 -5.95
C THR A 120 6.91 -5.22 -6.84
N ASN A 121 5.76 -4.94 -6.22
CA ASN A 121 4.61 -4.31 -6.88
C ASN A 121 4.69 -2.78 -6.83
N ALA A 122 5.66 -2.18 -6.14
CA ALA A 122 5.74 -0.75 -5.90
C ALA A 122 6.64 -0.06 -6.94
N LEU A 123 6.06 0.82 -7.77
CA LEU A 123 6.82 1.49 -8.84
C LEU A 123 7.88 2.44 -8.30
N ASN A 124 7.63 3.10 -7.17
CA ASN A 124 8.62 3.97 -6.52
C ASN A 124 9.85 3.18 -6.04
N ILE A 125 9.65 1.99 -5.47
CA ILE A 125 10.75 1.09 -5.06
C ILE A 125 11.49 0.58 -6.30
N ALA A 126 10.75 0.18 -7.35
CA ALA A 126 11.36 -0.30 -8.59
C ALA A 126 12.27 0.76 -9.23
N LEU A 127 11.80 2.00 -9.34
CA LEU A 127 12.59 3.11 -9.88
C LEU A 127 13.81 3.44 -8.99
N MET A 128 13.65 3.36 -7.67
CA MET A 128 14.72 3.62 -6.72
C MET A 128 15.84 2.59 -6.79
N LEU A 129 15.48 1.31 -6.87
CA LEU A 129 16.45 0.21 -6.83
C LEU A 129 16.97 -0.17 -8.22
N GLY A 130 16.24 0.12 -9.30
CA GLY A 130 16.64 -0.23 -10.66
C GLY A 130 17.92 0.46 -11.16
N VAL A 131 18.38 1.49 -10.46
CA VAL A 131 19.66 2.17 -10.73
C VAL A 131 20.83 1.62 -9.92
N GLU A 132 20.59 0.69 -9.00
CA GLU A 132 21.61 0.11 -8.13
C GLU A 132 22.28 -1.10 -8.81
N PRO A 133 23.60 -1.04 -9.14
CA PRO A 133 24.24 -2.07 -9.98
C PRO A 133 24.22 -3.51 -9.42
N GLY A 134 24.03 -3.66 -8.11
CA GLY A 134 23.97 -4.97 -7.44
C GLY A 134 22.56 -5.54 -7.32
N ILE A 135 21.53 -4.79 -7.67
CA ILE A 135 20.14 -5.19 -7.43
C ILE A 135 19.45 -5.46 -8.76
N GLU A 136 19.05 -6.70 -8.96
CA GLU A 136 18.09 -7.06 -10.01
C GLU A 136 16.68 -6.74 -9.53
N VAL A 137 15.91 -5.99 -10.31
CA VAL A 137 14.54 -5.60 -9.95
C VAL A 137 13.54 -6.29 -10.87
N ILE A 138 12.58 -6.98 -10.27
CA ILE A 138 11.46 -7.63 -10.96
C ILE A 138 10.15 -7.00 -10.49
N VAL A 139 9.33 -6.57 -11.44
CA VAL A 139 8.07 -5.88 -11.16
C VAL A 139 6.89 -6.77 -11.55
N THR A 140 5.90 -6.90 -10.66
CA THR A 140 4.78 -7.87 -10.80
C THR A 140 3.89 -7.64 -12.03
N GLY A 141 3.92 -6.43 -12.61
CA GLY A 141 2.93 -6.00 -13.59
C GLY A 141 1.53 -5.84 -12.97
N GLY A 142 0.53 -5.57 -13.81
CA GLY A 142 -0.87 -5.42 -13.38
C GLY A 142 -1.43 -4.01 -13.60
N GLU A 143 -2.41 -3.66 -12.79
CA GLU A 143 -3.13 -2.38 -12.84
C GLU A 143 -2.48 -1.36 -11.90
N PHE A 144 -2.11 -0.20 -12.42
CA PHE A 144 -1.49 0.84 -11.62
C PHE A 144 -2.52 1.54 -10.71
N LYS A 145 -2.22 1.58 -9.42
CA LYS A 145 -2.92 2.35 -8.41
C LYS A 145 -2.09 3.57 -8.00
N PRO A 146 -2.48 4.78 -8.44
CA PRO A 146 -1.76 6.00 -8.10
C PRO A 146 -1.60 6.29 -6.59
N PRO A 147 -2.60 6.07 -5.71
CA PRO A 147 -2.50 6.42 -4.30
C PRO A 147 -1.39 5.69 -3.52
N THR A 148 -1.04 4.48 -3.92
CA THR A 148 0.01 3.66 -3.30
C THR A 148 1.25 3.52 -4.17
N LEU A 149 1.22 4.13 -5.37
CA LEU A 149 2.21 3.93 -6.42
C LEU A 149 2.49 2.44 -6.71
N SER A 150 1.45 1.60 -6.63
CA SER A 150 1.58 0.15 -6.69
C SER A 150 0.84 -0.48 -7.86
N LEU A 151 1.21 -1.71 -8.19
CA LEU A 151 0.57 -2.53 -9.19
C LEU A 151 -0.29 -3.59 -8.51
N THR A 152 -1.53 -3.70 -8.95
CA THR A 152 -2.55 -4.54 -8.31
C THR A 152 -3.35 -5.32 -9.36
N GLY A 153 -4.42 -5.99 -8.91
CA GLY A 153 -5.30 -6.77 -9.76
C GLY A 153 -4.83 -8.22 -9.93
N GLN A 154 -5.65 -9.01 -10.62
CA GLN A 154 -5.46 -10.46 -10.70
C GLN A 154 -4.13 -10.84 -11.34
N LYS A 155 -3.67 -10.08 -12.35
CA LYS A 155 -2.38 -10.32 -13.00
C LYS A 155 -1.19 -10.13 -12.06
N ALA A 156 -1.23 -9.08 -11.22
CA ALA A 156 -0.21 -8.85 -10.21
C ALA A 156 -0.21 -9.95 -9.14
N ALA A 157 -1.39 -10.45 -8.75
CA ALA A 157 -1.52 -11.55 -7.81
C ALA A 157 -1.02 -12.88 -8.40
N ASP A 158 -1.36 -13.16 -9.66
CA ASP A 158 -0.95 -14.38 -10.36
C ASP A 158 0.57 -14.45 -10.56
N PHE A 159 1.24 -13.30 -10.70
CA PHE A 159 2.69 -13.21 -10.80
C PHE A 159 3.41 -13.94 -9.65
N PHE A 160 2.86 -13.90 -8.44
CA PHE A 160 3.49 -14.52 -7.27
C PHE A 160 3.30 -16.05 -7.21
N LYS A 161 2.45 -16.64 -8.06
CA LYS A 161 2.19 -18.07 -8.05
C LYS A 161 3.44 -18.85 -8.48
N GLY A 162 3.88 -19.77 -7.63
CA GLY A 162 5.05 -20.62 -7.89
C GLY A 162 6.40 -19.93 -7.66
N LEU A 163 6.42 -18.70 -7.12
CA LEU A 163 7.66 -18.06 -6.71
C LEU A 163 8.13 -18.62 -5.37
N HIS A 164 9.44 -18.89 -5.30
CA HIS A 164 10.13 -19.23 -4.08
C HIS A 164 11.15 -18.12 -3.79
N VAL A 165 10.91 -17.38 -2.71
CA VAL A 165 11.77 -16.28 -2.26
C VAL A 165 12.24 -16.55 -0.84
N GLN A 166 13.36 -15.96 -0.44
CA GLN A 166 13.88 -16.14 0.91
C GLN A 166 13.07 -15.31 1.91
N LYS A 167 12.66 -14.08 1.55
CA LYS A 167 12.10 -13.10 2.50
C LYS A 167 11.01 -12.26 1.86
N LEU A 168 9.97 -11.95 2.66
CA LEU A 168 8.90 -11.02 2.31
C LEU A 168 8.84 -9.93 3.37
N PHE A 169 8.90 -8.67 2.93
CA PHE A 169 8.61 -7.50 3.75
C PHE A 169 7.28 -6.90 3.29
N LEU A 170 6.23 -7.19 4.06
CA LEU A 170 4.86 -6.84 3.75
C LEU A 170 4.44 -5.59 4.55
N ALA A 171 3.86 -4.59 3.87
CA ALA A 171 3.25 -3.47 4.55
C ALA A 171 1.83 -3.86 4.99
N THR A 172 1.43 -3.48 6.20
CA THR A 172 0.05 -3.68 6.65
C THR A 172 -0.39 -2.58 7.60
N ALA A 173 -1.67 -2.22 7.56
CA ALA A 173 -2.30 -1.32 8.52
C ALA A 173 -2.47 -1.97 9.90
N GLY A 174 -2.45 -3.31 9.98
CA GLY A 174 -2.58 -4.03 11.23
C GLY A 174 -2.39 -5.53 11.08
N ILE A 175 -2.11 -6.19 12.20
CA ILE A 175 -1.97 -7.63 12.29
C ILE A 175 -2.92 -8.16 13.36
N SER A 176 -3.65 -9.22 13.05
CA SER A 176 -4.54 -9.92 13.96
C SER A 176 -3.89 -11.23 14.38
N LEU A 177 -3.64 -11.40 15.68
CA LEU A 177 -3.07 -12.64 16.22
C LEU A 177 -3.85 -13.90 15.83
N LYS A 178 -5.14 -13.78 15.52
CA LYS A 178 -5.99 -14.91 15.11
C LYS A 178 -6.07 -15.10 13.60
N ALA A 179 -6.01 -14.03 12.83
CA ALA A 179 -6.29 -14.08 11.38
C ALA A 179 -5.03 -13.96 10.52
N GLY A 180 -3.90 -13.57 11.10
CA GLY A 180 -2.78 -13.00 10.35
C GLY A 180 -3.07 -11.54 10.13
#